data_AF-A0A2W6DB03-F1
#
_entry.id   AF-A0A2W6DB03-F1
#
_cell.length_a   1.000
_cell.length_b   1.000
_cell.length_c   1.000
_cell.angle_alpha   90.00
_cell.angle_beta   90.00
_cell.angle_gamma   90.00
#
_symmetry.space_group_name_H-M   'P 1'
#
loop_
_entity.id
_entity.type
_entity.pdbx_description
1 polymer ?
#
loop_
_entity_poly.entity_id
_entity_poly.type
_entity_poly.pdbx_seq_one_letter_code
_entity_poly.pdbx_strand_id
1 'polypeptide(L)'
;MTAALSGLAARAVTAARRARDADPDGFAARLLDWHTWRRRARLGRMAASVLGVPVEQVSVIDDPHRVYGAVPGDLLIVTDPDSEHGWRFVPDLGASEILLLLDECPDCGATVPITRVATLADLGAYLDADDPDYDPAQGCPDEFPGDPAHHPECGFAT
;
A
#
# COMPACT_ATOMS: atom_id res chain seq x y z
N MET A 1 -41.02 -5.38 -5.42
CA MET A 1 -39.98 -6.42 -5.60
C MET A 1 -38.77 -5.78 -6.23
N THR A 2 -37.73 -5.47 -5.45
CA THR A 2 -36.45 -5.01 -5.98
C THR A 2 -35.71 -6.24 -6.48
N ALA A 3 -35.46 -6.34 -7.79
CA ALA A 3 -34.66 -7.42 -8.34
C ALA A 3 -33.27 -7.41 -7.67
N ALA A 4 -32.81 -8.56 -7.20
CA ALA A 4 -31.45 -8.68 -6.66
C ALA A 4 -30.45 -8.37 -7.79
N LEU A 5 -29.51 -7.47 -7.52
CA LEU A 5 -28.41 -7.21 -8.44
C LEU A 5 -27.58 -8.48 -8.61
N SER A 6 -27.13 -8.75 -9.83
CA SER A 6 -26.29 -9.90 -10.14
C SER A 6 -25.17 -9.52 -11.13
N GLY A 7 -24.19 -10.41 -11.28
CA GLY A 7 -23.08 -10.22 -12.21
C GLY A 7 -22.29 -8.94 -11.97
N LEU A 8 -22.08 -8.15 -13.02
CA LEU A 8 -21.29 -6.91 -12.96
C LEU A 8 -21.88 -5.89 -11.97
N ALA A 9 -23.21 -5.76 -11.91
CA ALA A 9 -23.86 -4.78 -11.06
C ALA A 9 -23.66 -5.08 -9.57
N ALA A 10 -23.76 -6.35 -9.17
CA ALA A 10 -23.49 -6.78 -7.81
C ALA A 10 -22.04 -6.49 -7.42
N ARG A 11 -21.07 -6.84 -8.28
CA ARG A 11 -19.65 -6.57 -8.04
C ARG A 11 -19.35 -5.09 -7.92
N ALA A 12 -19.91 -4.26 -8.81
CA ALA A 12 -19.74 -2.81 -8.76
C ALA A 12 -20.27 -2.21 -7.45
N VAL A 13 -21.43 -2.67 -6.97
CA VAL A 13 -21.99 -2.21 -5.68
C VAL A 13 -21.12 -2.65 -4.49
N THR A 14 -20.63 -3.89 -4.50
CA THR A 14 -19.72 -4.38 -3.46
C THR A 14 -18.42 -3.56 -3.43
N ALA A 15 -17.80 -3.32 -4.59
CA ALA A 15 -16.59 -2.50 -4.70
C ALA A 15 -16.83 -1.07 -4.19
N ALA A 16 -17.96 -0.46 -4.55
CA ALA A 16 -18.32 0.88 -4.09
C ALA A 16 -18.65 0.95 -2.58
N ARG A 17 -19.04 -0.15 -1.95
CA ARG A 17 -19.22 -0.22 -0.49
C ARG A 17 -17.87 -0.28 0.20
N ARG A 18 -17.02 -1.23 -0.19
CA ARG A 18 -15.66 -1.36 0.34
C ARG A 18 -14.85 -0.07 0.23
N ALA A 19 -14.88 0.58 -0.94
CA ALA A 19 -14.18 1.84 -1.14
C ALA A 19 -14.69 2.95 -0.21
N ARG A 20 -15.99 2.99 0.08
CA ARG A 20 -16.58 3.94 1.04
C ARG A 20 -16.22 3.60 2.48
N ASP A 21 -16.18 2.32 2.82
CA ASP A 21 -15.86 1.89 4.19
C ASP A 21 -14.38 2.14 4.51
N ALA A 22 -13.49 1.98 3.52
CA ALA A 22 -12.06 2.23 3.65
C ALA A 22 -11.70 3.72 3.66
N ASP A 23 -12.37 4.54 2.85
CA ASP A 23 -12.12 5.98 2.75
C ASP A 23 -13.42 6.75 2.45
N PRO A 24 -14.26 7.04 3.48
CA PRO A 24 -15.55 7.69 3.28
C PRO A 24 -15.42 9.06 2.60
N ASP A 25 -14.45 9.86 3.04
CA ASP A 25 -14.26 11.23 2.60
C ASP A 25 -13.65 11.30 1.20
N GLY A 26 -12.60 10.52 0.93
CA GLY A 26 -12.01 10.44 -0.40
C GLY A 26 -12.97 9.82 -1.43
N PHE A 27 -13.77 8.81 -1.04
CA PHE A 27 -14.81 8.28 -1.92
C PHE A 27 -15.88 9.32 -2.22
N ALA A 28 -16.30 10.14 -1.25
CA ALA A 28 -17.25 11.23 -1.48
C ALA A 28 -16.68 12.32 -2.41
N ALA A 29 -15.40 12.67 -2.24
CA ALA A 29 -14.72 13.71 -3.00
C ALA A 29 -14.28 13.29 -4.42
N ARG A 30 -14.32 11.99 -4.76
CA ARG A 30 -13.75 11.44 -6.02
C ARG A 30 -14.16 12.12 -7.34
N LEU A 31 -15.34 12.74 -7.38
CA LEU A 31 -15.83 13.44 -8.56
C LEU A 31 -15.37 14.91 -8.63
N LEU A 32 -14.99 15.48 -7.48
CA LEU A 32 -14.43 16.83 -7.36
C LEU A 32 -12.91 16.80 -7.54
N ASP A 33 -12.25 15.75 -7.04
CA ASP A 33 -10.81 15.51 -7.24
C ASP A 33 -10.57 14.25 -8.08
N TRP A 34 -10.84 14.37 -9.38
CA TRP A 34 -10.66 13.28 -10.33
C TRP A 34 -9.19 12.86 -10.50
N HIS A 35 -8.24 13.78 -10.30
CA HIS A 35 -6.82 13.50 -10.47
C HIS A 35 -6.30 12.58 -9.36
N THR A 36 -6.62 12.87 -8.10
CA THR A 36 -6.32 12.00 -6.97
C THR A 36 -7.01 10.65 -7.11
N TRP A 37 -8.30 10.63 -7.46
CA TRP A 37 -9.01 9.37 -7.66
C TRP A 37 -8.41 8.50 -8.76
N ARG A 38 -8.06 9.09 -9.92
CA ARG A 38 -7.42 8.37 -11.02
C ARG A 38 -6.03 7.83 -10.63
N ARG A 39 -5.24 8.61 -9.88
CA ARG A 39 -3.92 8.21 -9.38
C ARG A 39 -4.04 6.99 -8.46
N ARG A 40 -4.90 7.08 -7.44
CA ARG A 40 -5.19 5.99 -6.51
C ARG A 40 -5.70 4.74 -7.22
N ALA A 41 -6.60 4.89 -8.20
CA ALA A 41 -7.07 3.75 -9.00
C ALA A 41 -5.96 3.10 -9.84
N ARG A 42 -4.99 3.88 -10.34
CA ARG A 42 -3.80 3.34 -11.04
C ARG A 42 -2.92 2.55 -10.07
N LEU A 43 -2.62 3.10 -8.91
CA LEU A 43 -1.81 2.46 -7.87
C LEU A 43 -2.47 1.18 -7.36
N GLY A 44 -3.78 1.18 -7.11
CA GLY A 44 -4.51 0.00 -6.68
C GLY A 44 -4.44 -1.15 -7.69
N ARG A 45 -4.57 -0.86 -9.00
CA ARG A 45 -4.41 -1.88 -10.06
C ARG A 45 -2.98 -2.40 -10.16
N MET A 46 -1.99 -1.53 -10.02
CA MET A 46 -0.59 -1.90 -10.04
C MET A 46 -0.27 -2.84 -8.87
N ALA A 47 -0.65 -2.48 -7.64
CA ALA A 47 -0.41 -3.32 -6.47
C ALA A 47 -1.14 -4.66 -6.55
N ALA A 48 -2.39 -4.67 -7.03
CA ALA A 48 -3.12 -5.90 -7.31
C ALA A 48 -2.36 -6.81 -8.28
N SER A 49 -1.75 -6.24 -9.32
CA SER A 49 -0.94 -6.98 -10.29
C SER A 49 0.36 -7.52 -9.70
N VAL A 50 1.09 -6.71 -8.92
CA VAL A 50 2.36 -7.08 -8.28
C VAL A 50 2.15 -8.23 -7.29
N LEU A 51 1.09 -8.16 -6.49
CA LEU A 51 0.81 -9.07 -5.39
C LEU A 51 -0.11 -10.24 -5.76
N GLY A 52 -0.64 -10.25 -6.99
CA GLY A 52 -1.53 -11.32 -7.45
C GLY A 52 -2.89 -11.37 -6.73
N VAL A 53 -3.36 -10.25 -6.17
CA VAL A 53 -4.65 -10.16 -5.45
C VAL A 53 -5.74 -9.49 -6.30
N PRO A 54 -7.03 -9.74 -6.03
CA PRO A 54 -8.10 -8.96 -6.64
C PRO A 54 -7.99 -7.47 -6.29
N VAL A 55 -8.25 -6.58 -7.25
CA VAL A 55 -8.16 -5.12 -7.02
C VAL A 55 -9.12 -4.64 -5.94
N GLU A 56 -10.22 -5.36 -5.69
CA GLU A 56 -11.18 -5.08 -4.64
C GLU A 56 -10.66 -5.35 -3.23
N GLN A 57 -9.46 -5.90 -3.10
CA GLN A 57 -8.72 -6.07 -1.85
C GLN A 57 -7.66 -4.99 -1.61
N VAL A 58 -7.53 -4.04 -2.55
CA VAL A 58 -6.56 -2.95 -2.44
C VAL A 58 -7.31 -1.65 -2.21
N SER A 59 -7.02 -1.00 -1.07
CA SER A 59 -7.43 0.36 -0.78
C SER A 59 -6.23 1.29 -0.91
N VAL A 60 -6.45 2.51 -1.40
CA VAL A 60 -5.41 3.55 -1.47
C VAL A 60 -5.97 4.81 -0.84
N ILE A 61 -5.30 5.27 0.21
CA ILE A 61 -5.69 6.43 1.02
C ILE A 61 -4.52 7.41 1.13
N ASP A 62 -4.74 8.55 1.78
CA ASP A 62 -3.65 9.46 2.10
C ASP A 62 -2.73 8.84 3.16
N ASP A 63 -1.43 8.91 2.93
CA ASP A 63 -0.41 8.52 3.91
C ASP A 63 -0.32 9.60 5.00
N PRO A 64 -0.49 9.24 6.29
CA PRO A 64 -0.45 10.22 7.39
C PRO A 64 0.97 10.68 7.75
N HIS A 65 2.01 9.98 7.32
CA HIS A 65 3.41 10.26 7.65
C HIS A 65 4.16 10.91 6.50
N ARG A 66 3.89 10.48 5.27
CA ARG A 66 4.65 10.91 4.08
C ARG A 66 3.89 12.02 3.36
N VAL A 67 4.52 13.19 3.24
CA VAL A 67 3.95 14.36 2.56
C VAL A 67 4.97 14.92 1.57
N TYR A 68 4.53 15.13 0.32
CA TYR A 68 5.37 15.65 -0.77
C TYR A 68 4.92 17.07 -1.13
N GLY A 69 5.54 18.05 -0.48
CA GLY A 69 5.12 19.45 -0.55
C GLY A 69 3.82 19.66 0.22
N ALA A 70 2.74 20.01 -0.47
CA ALA A 70 1.41 20.20 0.13
C ALA A 70 0.46 19.00 -0.11
N VAL A 71 0.98 17.92 -0.69
CA VAL A 71 0.18 16.77 -1.11
C VAL A 71 0.58 15.56 -0.27
N PRO A 72 -0.36 14.92 0.46
CA PRO A 72 -0.09 13.65 1.12
C PRO A 72 0.40 12.59 0.13
N GLY A 73 1.27 11.71 0.61
CA GLY A 73 1.62 10.49 -0.09
C GLY A 73 0.42 9.54 -0.23
N ASP A 74 0.59 8.48 -1.00
CA ASP A 74 -0.43 7.44 -1.14
C ASP A 74 -0.03 6.22 -0.28
N LEU A 75 -0.90 5.81 0.65
CA LEU A 75 -0.77 4.57 1.42
C LEU A 75 -1.66 3.50 0.81
N LEU A 76 -1.07 2.39 0.38
CA LEU A 76 -1.77 1.22 -0.12
C LEU A 76 -1.98 0.23 1.02
N ILE A 77 -3.23 -0.19 1.22
CA ILE A 77 -3.61 -1.22 2.18
C ILE A 77 -4.16 -2.40 1.39
N VAL A 78 -3.52 -3.56 1.53
CA VAL A 78 -3.88 -4.79 0.82
C VAL A 78 -4.37 -5.80 1.84
N THR A 79 -5.66 -6.13 1.77
CA THR A 79 -6.25 -7.16 2.64
C THR A 79 -6.11 -8.52 1.97
N ASP A 80 -5.31 -9.39 2.55
CA ASP A 80 -5.21 -10.77 2.11
C ASP A 80 -6.60 -11.46 2.19
N PRO A 81 -7.09 -12.05 1.08
CA PRO A 81 -8.45 -12.58 1.03
C PRO A 81 -8.67 -13.81 1.92
N ASP A 82 -7.61 -14.53 2.28
CA ASP A 82 -7.69 -15.81 2.97
C ASP A 82 -7.48 -15.65 4.49
N SER A 83 -6.61 -14.72 4.89
CA SER A 83 -6.23 -14.46 6.29
C SER A 83 -6.84 -13.18 6.86
N GLU A 84 -7.44 -12.33 6.04
CA GLU A 84 -7.86 -10.96 6.37
C GLU A 84 -6.72 -10.06 6.88
N HIS A 85 -5.46 -10.51 6.77
CA HIS A 85 -4.31 -9.73 7.18
C HIS A 85 -4.13 -8.51 6.28
N GLY A 86 -3.89 -7.34 6.88
CA GLY A 86 -3.69 -6.08 6.17
C GLY A 86 -2.22 -5.77 5.98
N TRP A 87 -1.72 -5.89 4.75
CA TRP A 87 -0.39 -5.47 4.35
C TRP A 87 -0.39 -3.98 3.97
N ARG A 88 0.68 -3.27 4.27
CA ARG A 88 0.81 -1.83 3.99
C ARG A 88 1.98 -1.55 3.07
N PHE A 89 1.77 -0.72 2.06
CA PHE A 89 2.79 -0.34 1.10
C PHE A 89 2.71 1.14 0.75
N VAL A 90 3.82 1.69 0.27
CA VAL A 90 3.87 2.98 -0.42
C VAL A 90 4.48 2.79 -1.80
N PRO A 91 4.18 3.64 -2.80
CA PRO A 91 4.86 3.55 -4.08
C PRO A 91 6.33 3.98 -3.96
N ASP A 92 7.22 3.29 -4.65
CA ASP A 92 8.57 3.79 -4.88
C ASP A 92 8.50 5.00 -5.84
N LEU A 93 9.04 6.15 -5.43
CA LEU A 93 8.96 7.38 -6.22
C LEU A 93 9.95 7.40 -7.39
N GLY A 94 11.02 6.60 -7.31
CA GLY A 94 12.00 6.42 -8.38
C GLY A 94 11.60 5.37 -9.40
N ALA A 95 10.77 4.39 -9.02
CA ALA A 95 10.37 3.26 -9.85
C ALA A 95 8.86 2.98 -9.79
N SER A 96 8.13 3.39 -10.84
CA SER A 96 6.66 3.40 -10.84
C SER A 96 5.95 2.04 -10.85
N GLU A 97 6.70 0.94 -10.79
CA GLU A 97 6.21 -0.45 -10.75
C GLU A 97 6.71 -1.19 -9.50
N ILE A 98 7.38 -0.49 -8.58
CA ILE A 98 7.88 -1.04 -7.32
C ILE A 98 7.02 -0.50 -6.17
N LEU A 99 6.64 -1.41 -5.28
CA LEU A 99 6.06 -1.10 -3.98
C LEU A 99 7.15 -1.17 -2.93
N LEU A 100 7.06 -0.32 -1.91
CA LEU A 100 7.86 -0.47 -0.70
C LEU A 100 6.96 -1.05 0.38
N LEU A 101 7.31 -2.22 0.91
CA LEU A 101 6.61 -2.82 2.05
C LEU A 101 6.88 -1.97 3.28
N LEU A 102 5.81 -1.59 3.98
CA LEU A 102 5.92 -0.94 5.28
C LEU A 102 5.86 -1.98 6.39
N ASP A 103 6.85 -1.95 7.28
CA ASP A 103 6.92 -2.79 8.48
C ASP A 103 7.57 -2.04 9.64
N GLU A 104 7.66 -2.65 10.82
CA GLU A 104 8.23 -2.03 12.01
C GLU A 104 9.75 -1.84 11.88
N CYS A 105 10.21 -0.61 12.10
CA CYS A 105 11.62 -0.31 12.28
C CYS A 105 12.16 -1.07 13.50
N PRO A 106 13.26 -1.83 13.37
CA PRO A 106 13.79 -2.64 14.47
C PRO A 106 14.37 -1.81 15.64
N ASP A 107 14.64 -0.52 15.44
CA ASP A 107 15.13 0.37 16.51
C ASP A 107 13.99 1.16 17.17
N CYS A 108 13.19 1.87 16.39
CA CYS A 108 12.18 2.78 16.94
C CYS A 108 10.73 2.26 16.88
N GLY A 109 10.47 1.10 16.27
CA GLY A 109 9.14 0.49 16.13
C GLY A 109 8.18 1.23 15.20
N ALA A 110 8.63 2.29 14.52
CA ALA A 110 7.78 3.04 13.59
C ALA A 110 7.53 2.25 12.29
N THR A 111 6.38 2.45 11.66
CA THR A 111 6.04 1.82 10.38
C THR A 111 6.74 2.52 9.20
N VAL A 112 7.81 1.91 8.69
CA VAL A 112 8.73 2.47 7.69
C VAL A 112 8.96 1.49 6.51
N PRO A 113 9.46 1.95 5.36
CA PRO A 113 9.75 1.09 4.21
C PRO A 113 10.90 0.14 4.51
N ILE A 114 10.67 -1.18 4.52
CA ILE A 114 11.71 -2.17 4.89
C ILE A 114 12.25 -2.95 3.69
N THR A 115 11.46 -3.13 2.63
CA THR A 115 11.91 -3.84 1.43
C THR A 115 11.19 -3.38 0.17
N ARG A 116 11.84 -3.57 -0.98
CA ARG A 116 11.26 -3.33 -2.32
C ARG A 116 10.56 -4.58 -2.82
N VAL A 117 9.37 -4.39 -3.40
CA VAL A 117 8.52 -5.45 -3.93
C VAL A 117 8.10 -5.09 -5.35
N ALA A 118 8.73 -5.71 -6.35
CA ALA A 118 8.34 -5.61 -7.76
C ALA A 118 7.42 -6.78 -8.16
N THR A 119 7.52 -7.90 -7.46
CA THR A 119 6.76 -9.13 -7.67
C THR A 119 6.48 -9.82 -6.34
N LEU A 120 5.55 -10.78 -6.35
CA LEU A 120 5.27 -11.61 -5.17
C LEU A 120 6.49 -12.42 -4.70
N ALA A 121 7.46 -12.72 -5.58
CA ALA A 121 8.68 -13.42 -5.20
C ALA A 121 9.56 -12.57 -4.27
N ASP A 122 9.60 -11.26 -4.46
CA ASP A 122 10.37 -10.35 -3.60
C ASP A 122 9.79 -10.29 -2.19
N LEU A 123 8.45 -10.25 -2.08
CA LEU A 123 7.77 -10.36 -0.79
C LEU A 123 8.03 -11.74 -0.15
N GLY A 124 8.03 -12.81 -0.96
CA GLY A 124 8.37 -14.15 -0.49
C GLY A 124 9.78 -14.23 0.10
N ALA A 125 10.78 -13.67 -0.58
CA ALA A 125 12.16 -13.63 -0.10
C ALA A 125 12.30 -12.84 1.22
N TYR A 126 11.57 -11.73 1.37
CA TYR A 126 11.52 -11.00 2.64
C TYR A 126 10.94 -11.83 3.80
N LEU A 127 9.89 -12.62 3.54
CA LEU A 127 9.19 -13.39 4.55
C LEU A 127 9.87 -14.73 4.87
N ASP A 128 10.72 -15.23 3.98
CA ASP A 128 11.45 -16.48 4.17
C ASP A 128 12.66 -16.24 5.09
N ALA A 129 12.42 -16.33 6.40
CA ALA A 129 13.44 -16.16 7.42
C ALA A 129 14.59 -17.20 7.35
N ASP A 130 14.40 -18.29 6.60
CA ASP A 130 15.38 -19.36 6.43
C ASP A 130 16.20 -19.19 5.13
N ASP A 131 15.94 -18.19 4.30
CA ASP A 131 16.71 -17.92 3.08
C ASP A 131 18.12 -17.42 3.44
N PRO A 132 19.18 -18.25 3.22
CA PRO A 132 20.54 -17.87 3.58
C PRO A 132 21.13 -16.78 2.66
N ASP A 133 20.50 -16.54 1.52
CA ASP A 133 20.94 -15.56 0.52
C ASP A 133 20.21 -14.21 0.69
N TYR A 134 19.19 -14.13 1.56
CA TYR A 134 18.51 -12.88 1.88
C TYR A 134 19.34 -12.04 2.87
N ASP A 135 19.87 -10.91 2.39
CA ASP A 135 20.52 -9.90 3.22
C ASP A 135 19.59 -8.68 3.39
N PRO A 136 18.97 -8.50 4.58
CA PRO A 136 18.10 -7.36 4.85
C PRO A 136 18.78 -6.01 4.61
N ALA A 137 20.10 -5.92 4.77
CA ALA A 137 20.84 -4.68 4.54
C ALA A 137 20.94 -4.32 3.05
N GLN A 138 20.89 -5.31 2.15
CA GLN A 138 20.86 -5.09 0.69
C GLN A 138 19.43 -4.88 0.16
N GLY A 139 18.42 -5.42 0.85
CA GLY A 139 17.01 -5.23 0.52
C GLY A 139 16.42 -3.89 0.96
N CYS A 140 17.11 -3.18 1.87
CA CYS A 140 16.63 -1.94 2.45
C CYS A 140 16.43 -0.83 1.40
N PRO A 141 15.24 -0.21 1.32
CA PRO A 141 14.98 0.92 0.42
C PRO A 141 15.83 2.14 0.75
N ASP A 142 16.16 2.95 -0.27
CA ASP A 142 16.88 4.21 -0.06
C ASP A 142 16.06 5.22 0.77
N GLU A 143 14.75 5.06 0.75
CA GLU A 143 13.79 5.84 1.53
C GLU A 143 13.83 5.54 3.03
N PHE A 144 14.29 4.35 3.44
CA PHE A 144 14.23 3.91 4.84
C PHE A 144 14.90 4.91 5.79
N PRO A 145 16.19 5.29 5.64
CA PRO A 145 16.85 6.14 6.62
C PRO A 145 16.23 7.54 6.72
N GLY A 146 15.69 8.05 5.61
CA GLY A 146 15.07 9.38 5.53
C GLY A 146 13.56 9.38 5.76
N ASP A 147 12.98 8.25 6.17
CA ASP A 147 11.53 8.14 6.27
C ASP A 147 10.98 8.99 7.44
N PRO A 148 10.00 9.87 7.19
CA PRO A 148 9.48 10.78 8.21
C PRO A 148 8.70 10.08 9.33
N ALA A 149 8.37 8.80 9.19
CA ALA A 149 7.71 8.04 10.26
C ALA A 149 8.69 7.65 11.38
N HIS A 150 10.01 7.68 11.15
CA HIS A 150 10.97 7.43 12.21
C HIS A 150 10.79 8.37 13.41
N HIS A 151 11.03 7.84 14.62
CA HIS A 151 11.10 8.69 15.80
C HIS A 151 12.38 9.53 15.78
N PRO A 152 12.37 10.74 16.37
CA PRO A 152 13.54 11.63 16.37
C PRO A 152 14.81 11.04 17.00
N GLU A 153 14.68 10.01 17.84
CA GLU A 153 15.80 9.35 18.52
C GLU A 153 16.25 8.04 17.82
N CYS A 154 15.65 7.71 16.68
CA CYS A 154 15.98 6.50 15.92
C CYS A 154 17.42 6.56 15.38
N GLY A 155 18.22 5.53 15.64
CA GLY A 155 19.58 5.39 15.13
C GLY A 155 19.66 5.16 13.62
N PHE A 156 18.54 4.84 12.97
CA PHE A 156 18.44 4.75 11.51
C PHE A 156 17.96 6.05 10.85
N ALA A 157 17.41 7.00 11.61
CA ALA A 157 16.96 8.26 11.05
C ALA A 157 18.16 9.13 10.68
N THR A 158 18.28 9.49 9.39
CA THR A 158 19.37 10.33 8.85
C THR A 158 18.89 11.63 8.26
#